data_AF-A0A2E6M0Y3-F1
#
_entry.id   AF-A0A2E6M0Y3-F1
#
_cell.length_a   1.000
_cell.length_b   1.000
_cell.length_c   1.000
_cell.angle_alpha   90.00
_cell.angle_beta   90.00
_cell.angle_gamma   90.00
#
_symmetry.space_group_name_H-M   'P 1'
#
loop_
_entity.id
_entity.type
_entity.pdbx_description
1 polymer ?
#
loop_
_entity_poly.entity_id
_entity_poly.type
_entity_poly.pdbx_seq_one_letter_code
_entity_poly.pdbx_strand_id
1 'polypeptide(L)'
;MKFTRALTTQRVDGPTPMGGKYSIATFLNDKNKPVEKSLATHIRIAEYNEKNKIIATTYGTINSPSSGKVNPRKFVPSPPVVPTFNSNESAFIPPINR
;
A
#
# COMPACT_ATOMS: atom_id res chain seq x y z
N MET A 1 16.51 16.19 23.37
CA MET A 1 15.22 15.46 23.26
C MET A 1 14.59 15.82 21.93
N LYS A 2 14.33 14.85 21.04
CA LYS A 2 13.65 15.09 19.74
C LYS A 2 12.15 14.93 19.97
N PHE A 3 11.41 16.04 20.00
CA PHE A 3 9.95 16.02 19.97
C PHE A 3 9.51 15.75 18.54
N THR A 4 9.33 14.48 18.19
CA THR A 4 8.66 14.13 16.92
C THR A 4 7.21 14.55 17.08
N ARG A 5 6.82 15.70 16.51
CA ARG A 5 5.41 16.11 16.47
C ARG A 5 4.61 14.97 15.88
N ALA A 6 3.69 14.42 16.66
CA ALA A 6 2.85 13.36 16.16
C ALA A 6 1.88 13.92 15.12
N LEU A 7 1.96 13.34 13.92
CA LEU A 7 1.16 13.77 12.79
C LEU A 7 -0.22 13.12 12.87
N THR A 8 -1.25 13.94 13.04
CA THR A 8 -2.67 13.53 12.96
C THR A 8 -3.17 13.47 11.52
N THR A 9 -2.42 14.05 10.59
CA THR A 9 -2.70 14.05 9.15
C THR A 9 -1.46 13.73 8.33
N GLN A 10 -1.67 13.11 7.18
CA GLN A 10 -0.61 12.82 6.21
C GLN A 10 -1.12 13.18 4.81
N ARG A 11 -0.40 14.08 4.13
CA ARG A 11 -0.66 14.40 2.73
C ARG A 11 0.18 13.49 1.83
N VAL A 12 -0.41 13.01 0.75
CA VAL A 12 0.25 12.25 -0.31
C VAL A 12 -0.06 12.92 -1.63
N ASP A 13 0.96 13.46 -2.28
CA ASP A 13 0.85 14.06 -3.61
C ASP A 13 0.95 12.97 -4.69
N GLY A 14 0.21 13.17 -5.78
CA GLY A 14 0.15 12.22 -6.90
C GLY A 14 -1.29 11.94 -7.34
N PRO A 15 -1.46 11.30 -8.51
CA PRO A 15 -2.77 10.93 -9.02
C PRO A 15 -3.48 10.03 -8.01
N THR A 16 -4.69 10.41 -7.61
CA THR A 16 -5.53 9.60 -6.73
C THR A 16 -6.52 8.76 -7.56
N PRO A 17 -7.09 7.68 -7.00
CA PRO A 17 -8.00 6.80 -7.74
C PRO A 17 -9.17 7.50 -8.43
N MET A 18 -9.67 8.61 -7.87
CA MET A 18 -10.78 9.38 -8.45
C MET A 18 -10.32 10.55 -9.34
N GLY A 19 -9.04 10.58 -9.74
CA GLY A 19 -8.48 11.62 -10.60
C GLY A 19 -8.10 12.91 -9.87
N GLY A 20 -7.83 12.84 -8.56
CA GLY A 20 -7.30 13.94 -7.77
C GLY A 20 -5.80 14.14 -7.95
N LYS A 21 -5.30 15.32 -7.59
CA LYS A 21 -3.89 15.71 -7.64
C LYS A 21 -3.13 15.29 -6.37
N TYR A 22 -3.83 15.19 -5.25
CA TYR A 22 -3.28 14.75 -3.97
C TYR A 22 -4.40 14.25 -3.06
N SER A 23 -4.03 13.55 -2.00
CA SER A 23 -4.93 13.14 -0.93
C SER A 23 -4.40 13.54 0.44
N ILE A 24 -5.31 13.70 1.40
CA ILE A 24 -4.98 13.91 2.81
C ILE A 24 -5.65 12.81 3.63
N ALA A 25 -4.84 11.98 4.27
CA ALA A 25 -5.26 11.04 5.29
C ALA A 25 -5.33 11.73 6.66
N THR A 26 -6.44 11.56 7.37
CA THR A 26 -6.63 11.98 8.75
C THR A 26 -6.83 10.75 9.62
N PHE A 27 -6.03 10.64 10.68
CA PHE A 27 -6.05 9.53 11.63
C PHE A 27 -7.02 9.85 12.77
N LEU A 28 -8.00 8.98 13.00
CA LEU A 28 -9.13 9.23 13.90
C LEU A 28 -9.24 8.11 14.95
N ASN A 29 -9.70 8.43 16.15
CA ASN A 29 -10.10 7.44 17.16
C ASN A 29 -11.58 7.05 17.04
N ASP A 30 -12.06 6.17 17.91
CA ASP A 30 -13.46 5.67 17.92
C ASP A 30 -14.51 6.78 18.14
N LYS A 31 -14.08 7.96 18.61
CA LYS A 31 -14.92 9.14 18.79
C LYS A 31 -14.86 10.09 17.58
N ASN A 32 -14.30 9.64 16.45
CA ASN A 32 -14.04 10.43 15.25
C ASN A 32 -13.20 11.69 15.49
N LYS A 33 -12.36 11.69 16.54
CA LYS A 33 -11.44 12.80 16.83
C LYS A 33 -10.08 12.55 16.20
N PRO A 34 -9.44 13.56 15.58
CA PRO A 34 -8.07 13.45 15.11
C PRO A 34 -7.13 13.08 16.25
N VAL A 35 -6.38 12.00 16.07
CA VAL A 35 -5.39 11.51 17.01
C VAL A 35 -4.11 11.15 16.26
N GLU A 36 -3.04 10.90 17.01
CA GLU A 36 -1.80 10.40 16.45
C GLU A 36 -2.03 9.06 15.73
N LYS A 37 -1.28 8.79 14.65
CA LYS A 37 -1.40 7.56 13.87
C LYS A 37 -1.31 6.27 14.72
N SER A 38 -0.51 6.27 15.79
CA SER A 38 -0.34 5.14 16.71
C SER A 38 -1.58 4.85 17.57
N LEU A 39 -2.44 5.85 17.77
CA LEU A 39 -3.65 5.78 18.60
C LEU A 39 -4.93 5.70 17.75
N ALA A 40 -4.79 5.72 16.43
CA ALA A 40 -5.91 5.79 15.52
C ALA A 40 -6.49 4.41 15.26
N THR A 41 -7.82 4.33 15.37
CA THR A 41 -8.62 3.14 15.04
C THR A 41 -9.33 3.30 13.70
N HIS A 42 -9.38 4.52 13.18
CA HIS A 42 -9.99 4.86 11.90
C HIS A 42 -9.08 5.78 11.08
N ILE A 43 -9.27 5.77 9.77
CA ILE A 43 -8.63 6.66 8.82
C ILE A 43 -9.69 7.26 7.89
N ARG A 44 -9.58 8.56 7.64
CA ARG A 44 -10.36 9.26 6.61
C ARG A 44 -9.41 9.79 5.57
N ILE A 45 -9.62 9.47 4.30
CA ILE A 45 -8.81 9.94 3.18
C ILE A 45 -9.69 10.87 2.33
N ALA A 46 -9.29 12.13 2.20
CA ALA A 46 -9.94 13.08 1.30
C ALA A 46 -9.06 13.30 0.07
N GLU A 47 -9.62 13.10 -1.12
CA GLU A 47 -8.95 13.35 -2.40
C GLU A 47 -9.29 14.75 -2.92
N TYR A 48 -8.30 15.47 -3.43
CA TYR A 48 -8.42 16.85 -3.88
C TYR A 48 -8.06 16.98 -5.35
N ASN A 49 -8.84 17.76 -6.10
CA ASN A 49 -8.48 18.13 -7.47
C ASN A 49 -7.49 19.31 -7.52
N GLU A 50 -7.14 19.75 -8.74
CA GLU A 50 -6.23 20.88 -8.97
C GLU A 50 -6.70 22.22 -8.39
N LYS A 51 -8.01 22.36 -8.18
CA LYS A 51 -8.65 23.55 -7.59
C LYS A 51 -8.77 23.46 -6.07
N ASN A 52 -8.08 22.50 -5.43
CA ASN A 52 -8.16 22.20 -4.00
C ASN A 52 -9.59 21.88 -3.51
N LYS A 53 -10.46 21.36 -4.39
CA LYS A 53 -11.79 20.88 -3.99
C LYS A 53 -11.73 19.40 -3.69
N ILE A 54 -12.39 18.99 -2.61
CA ILE A 54 -12.58 17.58 -2.28
C ILE A 54 -13.46 16.97 -3.38
N ILE A 55 -12.98 15.90 -4.00
CA ILE A 55 -13.71 15.15 -5.02
C ILE A 55 -14.16 13.77 -4.54
N ALA A 56 -13.48 13.22 -3.54
CA ALA A 56 -13.85 11.96 -2.92
C ALA A 56 -13.43 11.93 -1.46
N THR A 57 -14.15 11.15 -0.66
CA THR A 57 -13.78 10.86 0.72
C THR A 57 -13.99 9.38 0.99
N THR A 58 -12.93 8.73 1.46
CA THR A 58 -12.91 7.30 1.78
C THR A 58 -12.68 7.12 3.26
N TYR A 59 -13.40 6.17 3.87
CA TYR A 59 -13.27 5.83 5.28
C TYR A 59 -12.74 4.40 5.42
N GLY A 60 -11.81 4.20 6.35
CA GLY A 60 -11.25 2.89 6.66
C GLY A 60 -11.12 2.69 8.16
N THR A 61 -11.12 1.44 8.58
CA THR A 61 -10.75 1.01 9.94
C THR A 61 -9.28 0.61 9.95
N ILE A 62 -8.54 1.10 10.93
CA ILE A 62 -7.17 0.65 11.20
C ILE A 62 -7.29 -0.49 12.19
N ASN A 63 -7.11 -1.72 11.72
CA ASN A 63 -6.88 -2.83 12.62
C ASN A 63 -5.52 -2.61 13.28
N SER A 64 -5.50 -2.22 14.55
CA SER A 64 -4.28 -2.26 15.35
C SER A 64 -3.66 -3.66 15.21
N PRO A 65 -2.35 -3.79 14.94
CA PRO A 65 -1.68 -5.08 14.92
C PRO A 65 -1.57 -5.62 16.36
N SER A 66 -2.69 -5.97 16.98
CA SER A 66 -2.71 -6.77 18.20
C SER A 66 -3.43 -8.08 17.89
N SER A 67 -2.71 -9.18 18.09
CA SER A 67 -3.12 -10.58 17.91
C SER A 67 -2.79 -11.26 16.58
N GLY A 68 -1.76 -10.77 15.89
CA GLY A 68 -0.81 -11.71 15.29
C GLY A 68 0.24 -12.02 16.35
N LYS A 69 0.05 -13.05 17.19
CA LYS A 69 1.23 -13.75 17.71
C LYS A 69 1.96 -14.24 16.46
N VAL A 70 2.94 -13.49 15.98
CA VAL A 70 3.88 -14.00 15.00
C VAL A 70 4.60 -15.10 15.75
N ASN A 71 4.14 -16.35 15.60
CA ASN A 71 4.88 -17.50 16.08
C ASN A 71 6.20 -17.42 15.31
N PRO A 72 7.37 -17.24 15.97
CA PRO A 72 8.67 -17.17 15.27
C PRO A 72 9.07 -18.52 14.64
N ARG A 73 8.16 -19.51 14.61
CA ARG A 73 8.41 -20.81 14.01
C ARG A 73 7.79 -20.85 12.61
N LYS A 74 8.69 -20.95 11.63
CA LYS A 74 8.47 -21.22 10.20
C LYS A 74 8.22 -20.01 9.31
N PHE A 75 9.21 -19.12 9.22
CA PHE A 75 9.63 -18.68 7.89
C PHE A 75 10.47 -19.81 7.30
N VAL A 76 9.85 -20.75 6.61
CA VAL A 76 10.58 -21.67 5.73
C VAL A 76 10.75 -20.90 4.42
N PRO A 77 11.96 -20.45 4.04
CA PRO A 77 12.16 -19.91 2.71
C PRO A 77 11.78 -21.02 1.72
N SER A 78 10.86 -20.72 0.80
CA SER A 78 10.59 -21.58 -0.34
C SER A 78 11.93 -21.88 -1.03
N PRO A 79 12.22 -23.14 -1.40
CA PRO A 79 13.43 -23.43 -2.16
C PRO A 79 13.45 -22.56 -3.42
N PRO A 80 14.64 -22.12 -3.87
CA PRO A 80 14.75 -21.35 -5.10
C PRO A 80 14.12 -22.14 -6.24
N VAL A 81 13.17 -21.52 -6.94
CA VAL A 81 12.61 -22.07 -8.16
C VAL A 81 13.72 -22.07 -9.20
N VAL A 82 14.33 -23.22 -9.44
CA VAL A 82 15.27 -23.39 -10.55
C VAL A 82 14.43 -23.40 -11.84
N PRO A 83 14.67 -22.48 -12.79
CA PRO A 83 14.00 -22.56 -14.09
C PRO A 83 14.42 -23.87 -14.75
N THR A 84 13.45 -24.78 -14.94
CA THR A 84 13.69 -26.01 -15.68
C THR A 84 13.68 -25.65 -17.16
N PHE A 85 14.87 -25.60 -17.78
CA PHE A 85 15.00 -25.35 -19.20
C PHE A 85 14.54 -26.62 -19.95
N ASN A 86 13.28 -26.65 -20.37
CA ASN A 86 12.74 -27.75 -21.17
C ASN A 86 13.47 -27.77 -22.52
N SER A 87 14.34 -28.75 -22.75
CA SER A 87 15.23 -28.83 -23.92
C SER A 87 14.52 -29.33 -25.19
N ASN A 88 13.19 -29.24 -25.27
CA ASN A 88 12.40 -29.86 -26.35
C ASN A 88 11.88 -28.86 -27.39
N GLU A 89 12.48 -27.68 -27.48
CA GLU A 89 12.25 -26.79 -28.62
C GLU A 89 13.21 -27.18 -29.75
N SER A 90 12.78 -28.22 -30.49
CA SER A 90 13.39 -28.62 -31.75
C SER A 90 13.28 -27.47 -32.74
N ALA A 91 14.35 -26.68 -32.85
CA ALA A 91 14.49 -25.59 -33.81
C ALA A 91 14.31 -26.14 -35.23
N PHE A 92 13.12 -25.95 -35.80
CA PHE A 92 12.85 -26.17 -37.21
C PHE A 92 13.49 -25.02 -37.99
N ILE A 93 14.71 -25.23 -38.48
CA ILE A 93 15.38 -24.29 -39.38
C ILE A 93 14.87 -24.58 -40.79
N PRO A 94 14.15 -23.67 -41.47
CA PRO A 94 13.80 -23.88 -42.86
C PRO A 94 15.06 -23.81 -43.73
N PRO A 95 15.17 -24.63 -44.80
CA PRO A 95 16.32 -24.59 -45.69
C PRO A 95 16.35 -23.25 -46.43
N ILE A 96 17.51 -22.60 -46.39
CA ILE A 96 17.81 -21.41 -47.19
C ILE A 96 18.06 -21.88 -48.62
N ASN A 97 17.14 -21.60 -49.55
CA ASN A 97 17.40 -21.79 -50.98
C ASN A 97 18.50 -20.83 -51.44
N ARG A 98 19.52 -21.40 -52.10
CA ARG A 98 20.55 -20.68 -52.86
C ARG A 98 20.05 -20.32 -54.26
#